data_AF-A0AA38VFY6-F1
#
_entry.id   AF-A0AA38VFY6-F1
#
_cell.length_a   1.000
_cell.length_b   1.000
_cell.length_c   1.000
_cell.angle_alpha   90.00
_cell.angle_beta   90.00
_cell.angle_gamma   90.00
#
_symmetry.space_group_name_H-M   'P 1'
#
loop_
_entity.id
_entity.type
_entity.pdbx_description
1 polymer ?
#
loop_
_entity_poly.entity_id
_entity_poly.type
_entity_poly.pdbx_seq_one_letter_code
_entity_poly.pdbx_strand_id
1 'polypeptide(L)'
;SSTLVSTATCLARMLNPSTNPSFIHRTIPSLPASTTTLLSSLTSQKQSLSALRQETLSLLTTTLLPLRARALDLLIRALESKHSNLARNLELRAAEIALSAAKQEAQAMALLGAVGRGVYRPEVVEALGRYAGHLRDGKGRLREEIRGLEGELGRYGVDVVEGEGDGGKERAMREMARVYRDMFRQVEEVRGDLERLGRA
;
A
#
# COMPACT_ATOMS: atom_id res chain seq x y z
N SER A 1 -101.66 18.20 26.67
CA SER A 1 -100.92 17.62 27.81
C SER A 1 -100.63 16.12 27.70
N SER A 2 -101.49 15.31 27.08
CA SER A 2 -101.27 13.84 26.92
C SER A 2 -100.04 13.48 26.07
N THR A 3 -99.74 14.27 25.03
CA THR A 3 -98.59 14.06 24.14
C THR A 3 -97.24 14.20 24.86
N LEU A 4 -97.08 15.21 25.71
CA LEU A 4 -95.87 15.45 26.51
C LEU A 4 -95.63 14.35 27.56
N VAL A 5 -96.70 13.85 28.18
CA VAL A 5 -96.60 12.75 29.15
C VAL A 5 -96.24 11.44 28.45
N SER A 6 -96.78 11.21 27.25
CA SER A 6 -96.44 10.05 26.41
C SER A 6 -94.96 10.06 25.98
N THR A 7 -94.44 11.21 25.53
CA THR A 7 -93.02 11.32 25.15
C THR A 7 -92.10 11.19 26.36
N ALA A 8 -92.43 11.81 27.50
CA ALA A 8 -91.63 11.69 28.73
C ALA A 8 -91.59 10.25 29.27
N THR A 9 -92.72 9.54 29.25
CA THR A 9 -92.76 8.12 29.64
C THR A 9 -92.02 7.22 28.66
N CYS A 10 -92.05 7.52 27.36
CA CYS A 10 -91.26 6.81 26.35
C CYS A 10 -89.75 6.99 26.58
N LEU A 11 -89.29 8.23 26.78
CA LEU A 11 -87.88 8.53 27.06
C LEU A 11 -87.40 7.87 28.37
N ALA A 12 -88.23 7.84 29.40
CA ALA A 12 -87.92 7.14 30.65
C ALA A 12 -87.79 5.62 30.47
N ARG A 13 -88.59 4.98 29.60
CA ARG A 13 -88.40 3.56 29.23
C ARG A 13 -87.11 3.33 28.47
N MET A 14 -86.77 4.23 27.55
CA MET A 14 -85.54 4.10 26.76
C MET A 14 -84.29 4.21 27.63
N LEU A 15 -84.29 5.09 28.62
CA LEU A 15 -83.16 5.26 29.55
C LEU A 15 -83.10 4.15 30.60
N ASN A 16 -84.23 3.58 31.00
CA ASN A 16 -84.30 2.51 31.98
C ASN A 16 -85.13 1.33 31.45
N PRO A 17 -84.55 0.52 30.52
CA PRO A 17 -85.28 -0.56 29.86
C PRO A 17 -85.66 -1.71 30.81
N SER A 18 -85.00 -1.81 31.97
CA SER A 18 -85.22 -2.86 32.96
C SER A 18 -86.24 -2.48 34.06
N THR A 19 -86.73 -1.24 34.10
CA THR A 19 -87.70 -0.81 35.13
C THR A 19 -89.14 -1.16 34.77
N ASN A 20 -89.90 -1.63 35.77
CA ASN A 20 -91.32 -1.96 35.63
C ASN A 20 -92.15 -0.72 35.24
N PRO A 21 -93.08 -0.84 34.26
CA PRO A 21 -93.85 0.28 33.72
C PRO A 21 -94.64 1.09 34.75
N SER A 22 -95.05 0.48 35.87
CA SER A 22 -95.78 1.17 36.94
C SER A 22 -94.94 2.19 37.71
N PHE A 23 -93.61 2.07 37.71
CA PHE A 23 -92.69 2.94 38.47
C PHE A 23 -91.97 3.98 37.61
N ILE A 24 -92.16 3.97 36.29
CA ILE A 24 -91.53 4.89 35.34
C ILE A 24 -91.79 6.35 35.69
N HIS A 25 -92.97 6.67 36.21
CA HIS A 25 -93.36 8.03 36.57
C HIS A 25 -92.46 8.65 37.63
N ARG A 26 -91.80 7.85 38.47
CA ARG A 26 -90.84 8.32 39.49
C ARG A 26 -89.50 8.78 38.89
N THR A 27 -89.15 8.28 37.71
CA THR A 27 -87.92 8.65 36.98
C THR A 27 -88.10 9.85 36.06
N ILE A 28 -89.35 10.27 35.78
CA ILE A 28 -89.64 11.42 34.91
C ILE A 28 -88.99 12.72 35.42
N PRO A 29 -89.03 13.05 36.73
CA PRO A 29 -88.40 14.27 37.25
C PRO A 29 -86.86 14.27 37.15
N SER A 30 -86.21 13.10 37.15
CA SER A 30 -84.75 12.98 37.03
C SER A 30 -84.26 12.88 35.59
N LEU A 31 -85.17 12.82 34.60
CA LEU A 31 -84.82 12.80 33.18
C LEU A 31 -83.98 13.99 32.75
N PRO A 32 -84.32 15.26 33.10
CA PRO A 32 -83.53 16.41 32.65
C PRO A 32 -82.10 16.41 33.20
N ALA A 33 -81.91 15.96 34.44
CA ALA A 33 -80.59 15.79 35.03
C ALA A 33 -79.79 14.67 34.34
N SER A 34 -80.45 13.56 33.99
CA SER A 34 -79.81 12.43 33.31
C SER A 34 -79.46 12.76 31.84
N THR A 35 -80.32 13.49 31.14
CA THR A 35 -80.05 13.89 29.76
C THR A 35 -78.94 14.93 29.69
N THR A 36 -78.88 15.89 30.61
CA THR A 36 -77.79 16.88 30.65
C THR A 36 -76.44 16.24 30.97
N THR A 37 -76.38 15.26 31.88
CA THR A 37 -75.14 14.51 32.17
C THR A 37 -74.71 13.62 31.01
N LEU A 38 -75.64 12.96 30.32
CA LEU A 38 -75.32 12.18 29.12
C LEU A 38 -74.83 13.08 27.97
N LEU A 39 -75.47 14.23 27.77
CA LEU A 39 -75.04 15.20 26.76
C LEU A 39 -73.66 15.77 27.08
N SER A 40 -73.37 16.13 28.33
CA SER A 40 -72.05 16.63 28.73
C SER A 40 -70.96 15.55 28.65
N SER A 41 -71.28 14.30 29.02
CA SER A 41 -70.38 13.17 28.83
C SER A 41 -70.11 12.91 27.35
N LEU A 42 -71.13 12.95 26.50
CA LEU A 42 -71.00 12.73 25.07
C LEU A 42 -70.18 13.85 24.40
N THR A 43 -70.39 15.11 24.78
CA THR A 43 -69.57 16.22 24.25
C THR A 43 -68.11 16.10 24.72
N SER A 44 -67.87 15.76 25.99
CA SER A 44 -66.52 15.51 26.51
C SER A 44 -65.82 14.33 25.82
N GLN A 45 -66.52 13.23 25.58
CA GLN A 45 -65.98 12.09 24.83
C GLN A 45 -65.69 12.43 23.36
N LYS A 46 -66.55 13.21 22.71
CA LYS A 46 -66.29 13.69 21.35
C LYS A 46 -65.06 14.58 21.28
N GLN A 47 -64.91 15.50 22.24
CA GLN A 47 -63.76 16.40 22.31
C GLN A 47 -62.47 15.62 22.56
N SER A 48 -62.45 14.72 23.54
CA SER A 48 -61.26 13.88 23.83
C SER A 48 -60.88 13.00 22.64
N LEU A 49 -61.84 12.36 21.98
CA LEU A 49 -61.59 11.58 20.77
C LEU A 49 -61.03 12.46 19.64
N SER A 50 -61.56 13.68 19.44
CA SER A 50 -61.04 14.60 18.44
C SER A 50 -59.61 15.05 18.73
N ALA A 51 -59.27 15.30 20.00
CA ALA A 51 -57.93 15.66 20.44
C ALA A 51 -56.94 14.52 20.20
N LEU A 52 -57.30 13.29 20.61
CA LEU A 52 -56.46 12.10 20.37
C LEU A 52 -56.24 11.83 18.87
N ARG A 53 -57.26 12.06 18.03
CA ARG A 53 -57.10 11.96 16.57
C ARG A 53 -56.13 13.01 16.03
N GLN A 54 -56.19 14.25 16.52
CA GLN A 54 -55.26 15.30 16.11
C GLN A 54 -53.83 14.99 16.54
N GLU A 55 -53.64 14.50 17.77
CA GLU A 55 -52.34 14.11 18.30
C GLU A 55 -51.72 12.92 17.54
N THR A 56 -52.51 11.90 17.24
CA THR A 56 -52.03 10.75 16.47
C THR A 56 -51.67 11.12 15.03
N LEU A 57 -52.47 11.98 14.38
CA LEU A 57 -52.15 12.51 13.06
C LEU A 57 -50.91 13.40 13.08
N SER A 58 -50.76 14.24 14.10
CA SER A 58 -49.58 15.10 14.23
C SER A 58 -48.32 14.27 14.43
N LEU A 59 -48.35 13.25 15.29
CA LEU A 59 -47.22 12.33 15.48
C LEU A 59 -46.86 11.62 14.17
N LEU A 60 -47.84 11.02 13.50
CA LEU A 60 -47.61 10.29 12.25
C LEU A 60 -46.97 11.19 11.18
N THR A 61 -47.48 12.41 11.02
CA THR A 61 -47.02 13.34 9.99
C THR A 61 -45.68 13.98 10.31
N THR A 62 -45.44 14.38 11.56
CA THR A 62 -44.24 15.12 11.96
C THR A 62 -43.05 14.23 12.30
N THR A 63 -43.28 12.97 12.68
CA THR A 63 -42.20 12.09 13.16
C THR A 63 -42.04 10.84 12.31
N LEU A 64 -43.10 10.06 12.13
CA LEU A 64 -43.00 8.73 11.54
C LEU A 64 -42.76 8.81 10.03
N LEU A 65 -43.54 9.63 9.32
CA LEU A 65 -43.36 9.84 7.88
C LEU A 65 -41.96 10.38 7.52
N PRO A 66 -41.42 11.44 8.16
CA PRO A 66 -40.09 11.93 7.82
C PRO A 66 -38.99 10.94 8.20
N LEU A 67 -39.13 10.21 9.31
CA LEU A 67 -38.17 9.17 9.67
C LEU A 67 -38.16 8.03 8.64
N ARG A 68 -39.33 7.61 8.16
CA ARG A 68 -39.45 6.61 7.09
C ARG A 68 -38.89 7.12 5.76
N ALA A 69 -39.19 8.37 5.39
CA ALA A 69 -38.66 8.99 4.19
C ALA A 69 -37.12 9.07 4.23
N ARG A 70 -36.55 9.45 5.38
CA ARG A 70 -35.10 9.49 5.59
C ARG A 70 -34.47 8.11 5.53
N ALA A 71 -35.10 7.09 6.11
CA ALA A 71 -34.62 5.71 6.01
C ALA A 71 -34.59 5.22 4.55
N LEU A 72 -35.63 5.53 3.77
CA LEU A 72 -35.67 5.20 2.34
C LEU A 72 -34.60 5.97 1.53
N ASP A 73 -34.41 7.27 1.78
CA ASP A 73 -33.35 8.06 1.13
C ASP A 73 -31.96 7.47 1.42
N LEU A 74 -31.68 7.10 2.67
CA LEU A 74 -30.41 6.45 3.03
C LEU A 74 -30.23 5.09 2.32
N LEU A 75 -31.29 4.29 2.20
CA LEU A 75 -31.24 3.02 1.46
C LEU A 75 -31.01 3.25 -0.03
N ILE A 76 -31.70 4.22 -0.64
CA ILE A 76 -31.52 4.58 -2.05
C ILE A 76 -30.08 5.03 -2.29
N ARG A 77 -29.54 5.95 -1.47
CA ARG A 77 -28.15 6.38 -1.59
C ARG A 77 -27.14 5.25 -1.40
N ALA A 78 -27.40 4.31 -0.48
CA ALA A 78 -26.54 3.15 -0.32
C ALA A 78 -26.57 2.25 -1.57
N LEU A 79 -27.76 2.01 -2.14
CA LEU A 79 -27.91 1.24 -3.37
C LEU A 79 -27.28 1.97 -4.57
N GLU A 80 -27.45 3.28 -4.68
CA GLU A 80 -26.82 4.11 -5.71
C GLU A 80 -25.30 4.12 -5.54
N SER A 81 -24.77 4.22 -4.33
CA SER A 81 -23.31 4.17 -4.13
C SER A 81 -22.70 2.85 -4.62
N LYS A 82 -23.44 1.74 -4.50
CA LYS A 82 -23.00 0.41 -4.93
C LYS A 82 -23.28 0.11 -6.40
N HIS A 83 -24.37 0.65 -6.95
CA HIS A 83 -24.89 0.22 -8.25
C HIS A 83 -25.13 1.37 -9.23
N SER A 84 -24.80 2.60 -8.87
CA SER A 84 -24.94 3.73 -9.78
C SER A 84 -24.12 3.50 -11.05
N ASN A 85 -24.62 4.09 -12.13
CA ASN A 85 -23.89 4.12 -13.40
C ASN A 85 -22.52 4.78 -13.25
N LEU A 86 -22.36 5.72 -12.31
CA LEU A 86 -21.07 6.33 -11.99
C LEU A 86 -20.10 5.32 -11.38
N ALA A 87 -20.53 4.55 -10.37
CA ALA A 87 -19.69 3.50 -9.77
C ALA A 87 -19.26 2.46 -10.82
N ARG A 88 -20.21 1.98 -11.64
CA ARG A 88 -19.90 1.06 -12.76
C ARG A 88 -19.00 1.69 -13.82
N ASN A 89 -19.16 2.97 -14.13
CA ASN A 89 -18.28 3.67 -15.07
C ASN A 89 -16.86 3.80 -14.53
N LEU A 90 -16.69 4.06 -13.23
CA LEU A 90 -15.38 4.10 -12.59
C LEU A 90 -14.72 2.72 -12.58
N GLU A 91 -15.48 1.65 -12.28
CA GLU A 91 -14.98 0.28 -12.37
C GLU A 91 -14.52 -0.07 -13.78
N LEU A 92 -15.33 0.25 -14.81
CA LEU A 92 -14.96 0.04 -16.20
C LEU A 92 -13.72 0.85 -16.61
N ARG A 93 -13.65 2.13 -16.23
CA ARG A 93 -12.45 2.97 -16.48
C ARG A 93 -11.22 2.43 -15.79
N ALA A 94 -11.34 1.96 -14.54
CA ALA A 94 -10.23 1.35 -13.83
C ALA A 94 -9.75 0.07 -14.54
N ALA A 95 -10.68 -0.76 -15.02
CA ALA A 95 -10.35 -1.95 -15.81
C ALA A 95 -9.70 -1.60 -17.16
N GLU A 96 -10.19 -0.57 -17.86
CA GLU A 96 -9.58 -0.07 -19.10
C GLU A 96 -8.15 0.44 -18.88
N ILE A 97 -7.93 1.23 -17.81
CA ILE A 97 -6.59 1.74 -17.45
C ILE A 97 -5.66 0.57 -17.10
N ALA A 98 -6.12 -0.40 -16.29
CA ALA A 98 -5.33 -1.57 -15.93
C ALA A 98 -4.93 -2.40 -17.17
N LEU A 99 -5.87 -2.62 -18.09
CA LEU A 99 -5.59 -3.31 -19.36
C LEU A 99 -4.60 -2.51 -20.23
N SER A 100 -4.75 -1.19 -20.29
CA SER A 100 -3.84 -0.32 -21.03
C SER A 100 -2.41 -0.37 -20.47
N ALA A 101 -2.26 -0.39 -19.14
CA ALA A 101 -0.98 -0.50 -18.46
C ALA A 101 -0.33 -1.87 -18.72
N ALA A 102 -1.08 -2.96 -18.59
CA ALA A 102 -0.59 -4.31 -18.90
C ALA A 102 -0.16 -4.44 -20.36
N LYS A 103 -0.90 -3.84 -21.29
CA LYS A 103 -0.52 -3.78 -22.71
C LYS A 103 0.78 -3.00 -22.92
N GLN A 104 0.94 -1.86 -22.27
CA GLN A 104 2.16 -1.06 -22.34
C GLN A 104 3.36 -1.80 -21.77
N GLU A 105 3.19 -2.51 -20.65
CA GLU A 105 4.23 -3.34 -20.06
C GLU A 105 4.67 -4.45 -21.01
N ALA A 106 3.72 -5.19 -21.60
CA ALA A 106 4.01 -6.23 -22.58
C ALA A 106 4.72 -5.66 -23.83
N GLN A 107 4.32 -4.48 -24.29
CA GLN A 107 4.98 -3.78 -25.39
C GLN A 107 6.41 -3.35 -25.02
N ALA A 108 6.62 -2.81 -23.82
CA ALA A 108 7.93 -2.43 -23.33
C ALA A 108 8.87 -3.64 -23.23
N MET A 109 8.39 -4.78 -22.71
CA MET A 109 9.16 -6.02 -22.67
C MET A 109 9.52 -6.54 -24.07
N ALA A 110 8.58 -6.49 -25.01
CA ALA A 110 8.82 -6.89 -26.40
C ALA A 110 9.87 -5.98 -27.07
N LEU A 111 9.78 -4.67 -26.86
CA LEU A 111 10.76 -3.70 -27.35
C LEU A 111 12.14 -3.90 -26.72
N LEU A 112 12.21 -4.15 -25.41
CA LEU A 112 13.46 -4.45 -24.72
C LEU A 112 14.10 -5.71 -25.29
N GLY A 113 13.32 -6.76 -25.53
CA GLY A 113 13.79 -7.97 -26.20
C GLY A 113 14.26 -7.71 -27.64
N ALA A 114 13.59 -6.84 -28.39
CA ALA A 114 14.00 -6.47 -29.75
C ALA A 114 15.31 -5.67 -29.77
N VAL A 115 15.44 -4.68 -28.88
CA VAL A 115 16.68 -3.90 -28.71
C VAL A 115 17.81 -4.80 -28.22
N GLY A 116 17.56 -5.69 -27.26
CA GLY A 116 18.53 -6.67 -26.77
C GLY A 116 19.09 -7.54 -27.90
N ARG A 117 18.23 -8.05 -28.79
CA ARG A 117 18.67 -8.79 -29.99
C ARG A 117 19.41 -7.92 -31.00
N GLY A 118 19.09 -6.63 -31.09
CA GLY A 118 19.79 -5.67 -31.96
C GLY A 118 21.19 -5.30 -31.45
N VAL A 119 21.35 -5.10 -30.15
CA VAL A 119 22.64 -4.78 -29.51
C VAL A 119 23.53 -6.01 -29.41
N TYR A 120 22.98 -7.12 -28.89
CA TYR A 120 23.68 -8.39 -28.76
C TYR A 120 23.35 -9.28 -29.95
N ARG A 121 23.78 -8.85 -31.13
CA ARG A 121 23.78 -9.72 -32.30
C ARG A 121 24.65 -10.96 -32.02
N PRO A 122 24.30 -12.13 -32.57
CA PRO A 122 25.06 -13.35 -32.33
C PRO A 122 26.53 -13.20 -32.77
N GLU A 123 26.79 -12.45 -33.84
CA GLU A 123 28.16 -12.19 -34.29
C GLU A 123 28.96 -11.35 -33.28
N VAL A 124 28.31 -10.38 -32.62
CA VAL A 124 28.93 -9.53 -31.60
C VAL A 124 29.22 -10.34 -30.33
N VAL A 125 28.28 -11.18 -29.90
CA VAL A 125 28.47 -12.07 -28.74
C VAL A 125 29.63 -13.04 -29.00
N GLU A 126 29.72 -13.62 -30.20
CA GLU A 126 30.82 -14.49 -30.57
C GLU A 126 32.16 -13.74 -30.63
N ALA A 127 32.19 -12.53 -31.21
CA ALA A 127 33.39 -11.69 -31.24
C ALA A 127 33.87 -11.30 -29.83
N LEU A 128 32.96 -10.91 -28.94
CA LEU A 128 33.25 -10.62 -27.52
C LEU A 128 33.77 -11.87 -26.80
N GLY A 129 33.21 -13.05 -27.09
CA GLY A 129 33.69 -14.33 -26.57
C GLY A 129 35.13 -14.63 -27.00
N ARG A 130 35.45 -14.44 -28.29
CA ARG A 130 36.82 -14.61 -28.82
C ARG A 130 37.78 -13.59 -28.20
N TYR A 131 37.37 -12.34 -28.06
CA TYR A 131 38.18 -11.30 -27.44
C TYR A 131 38.46 -11.60 -25.95
N ALA A 132 37.46 -12.06 -25.20
CA ALA A 132 37.62 -12.50 -23.82
C ALA A 132 38.57 -13.70 -23.70
N GLY A 133 38.49 -14.65 -24.63
CA GLY A 133 39.45 -15.76 -24.75
C GLY A 133 40.87 -15.26 -24.98
N HIS A 134 41.06 -14.37 -25.96
CA HIS A 134 42.36 -13.79 -26.27
C HIS A 134 42.98 -13.03 -25.08
N LEU A 135 42.17 -12.26 -24.35
CA LEU A 135 42.62 -11.57 -23.12
C LEU A 135 43.02 -12.56 -22.03
N ARG A 136 42.31 -13.68 -21.89
CA ARG A 136 42.63 -14.73 -20.92
C ARG A 136 43.96 -15.41 -21.26
N ASP A 137 44.17 -15.71 -22.53
CA ASP A 137 45.41 -16.31 -23.03
C ASP A 137 46.59 -15.34 -22.90
N GLY A 138 46.37 -14.06 -23.22
CA GLY A 138 47.38 -13.00 -23.03
C GLY A 138 47.76 -12.84 -21.57
N LYS A 139 46.79 -12.88 -20.65
CA LYS A 139 47.04 -12.90 -19.20
C LYS A 139 47.79 -14.17 -18.77
N GLY A 140 47.50 -15.32 -19.38
CA GLY A 140 48.23 -16.57 -19.16
C GLY A 140 49.70 -16.44 -19.54
N ARG A 141 49.97 -15.99 -20.78
CA ARG A 141 51.33 -15.76 -21.30
C ARG A 141 52.11 -14.77 -20.45
N LEU A 142 51.50 -13.64 -20.04
CA LEU A 142 52.16 -12.69 -19.13
C LEU A 142 52.51 -13.32 -17.78
N ARG A 143 51.66 -14.18 -17.22
CA ARG A 143 52.00 -14.90 -15.97
C ARG A 143 53.14 -15.89 -16.18
N GLU A 144 53.19 -16.56 -17.33
CA GLU A 144 54.28 -17.48 -17.68
C GLU A 144 55.59 -16.73 -17.90
N GLU A 145 55.58 -15.59 -18.60
CA GLU A 145 56.73 -14.71 -18.75
C GLU A 145 57.22 -14.17 -17.40
N ILE A 146 56.31 -13.72 -16.53
CA ILE A 146 56.66 -13.28 -15.17
C ILE A 146 57.33 -14.43 -14.41
N ARG A 147 56.76 -15.64 -14.41
CA ARG A 147 57.37 -16.81 -13.76
C ARG A 147 58.72 -17.18 -14.37
N GLY A 148 58.86 -17.04 -15.69
CA GLY A 148 60.12 -17.27 -16.40
C GLY A 148 61.20 -16.30 -15.94
N LEU A 149 60.88 -15.00 -15.93
CA LEU A 149 61.76 -13.93 -15.46
C LEU A 149 62.09 -14.07 -13.97
N GLU A 150 61.13 -14.42 -13.13
CA GLU A 150 61.34 -14.73 -11.71
C GLU A 150 62.30 -15.92 -11.53
N GLY A 151 62.13 -16.97 -12.34
CA GLY A 151 63.02 -18.13 -12.35
C GLY A 151 64.43 -17.80 -12.84
N GLU A 152 64.57 -16.93 -13.85
CA GLU A 152 65.86 -16.41 -14.28
C GLU A 152 66.52 -15.58 -13.18
N LEU A 153 65.79 -14.66 -12.54
CA LEU A 153 66.27 -13.89 -11.38
C LEU A 153 66.74 -14.82 -10.25
N GLY A 154 65.99 -15.88 -9.95
CA GLY A 154 66.37 -16.90 -8.97
C GLY A 154 67.66 -17.63 -9.34
N ARG A 155 67.90 -17.92 -10.62
CA ARG A 155 69.20 -18.48 -11.09
C ARG A 155 70.35 -17.50 -10.92
N TYR A 156 70.09 -16.20 -11.04
CA TYR A 156 71.05 -15.14 -10.71
C TYR A 156 71.22 -14.92 -9.19
N GLY A 157 70.51 -15.67 -8.34
CA GLY A 157 70.57 -15.56 -6.88
C GLY A 157 69.83 -14.36 -6.32
N VAL A 158 68.93 -13.77 -7.09
CA VAL A 158 68.00 -12.73 -6.63
C VAL A 158 66.69 -13.44 -6.29
N ASP A 159 66.54 -13.86 -5.05
CA ASP A 159 65.27 -14.40 -4.57
C ASP A 159 64.23 -13.27 -4.56
N VAL A 160 63.26 -13.37 -5.46
CA VAL A 160 62.10 -12.47 -5.56
C VAL A 160 61.03 -12.83 -4.50
N VAL A 161 61.19 -13.96 -3.82
CA VAL A 161 60.38 -14.29 -2.66
C VAL A 161 60.82 -13.38 -1.51
N GLU A 162 59.95 -12.44 -1.15
CA GLU A 162 60.06 -11.66 0.08
C GLU A 162 60.33 -12.58 1.27
N GLY A 163 61.59 -12.68 1.70
CA GLY A 163 61.92 -13.18 3.04
C GLY A 163 63.09 -14.13 3.18
N GLU A 164 63.67 -14.70 2.12
CA GLU A 164 64.73 -15.71 2.33
C GLU A 164 65.77 -15.73 1.21
N GLY A 165 66.32 -14.55 0.92
CA GLY A 165 67.49 -14.43 0.06
C GLY A 165 68.75 -14.97 0.74
N ASP A 166 69.48 -15.83 0.03
CA ASP A 166 70.85 -16.28 0.34
C ASP A 166 71.80 -15.08 0.52
N GLY A 167 71.79 -14.48 1.72
CA GLY A 167 72.60 -13.32 2.10
C GLY A 167 74.11 -13.54 2.02
N GLY A 168 74.56 -14.76 1.68
CA GLY A 168 75.95 -15.08 1.39
C GLY A 168 76.46 -14.41 0.11
N LYS A 169 75.66 -14.37 -0.96
CA LYS A 169 76.12 -13.83 -2.27
C LYS A 169 76.09 -12.30 -2.33
N GLU A 170 75.10 -11.65 -1.71
CA GLU A 170 75.09 -10.19 -1.60
C GLU A 170 76.29 -9.68 -0.77
N ARG A 171 76.62 -10.40 0.32
CA ARG A 171 77.83 -10.13 1.10
C ARG A 171 79.10 -10.39 0.30
N ALA A 172 79.17 -11.49 -0.44
CA ALA A 172 80.32 -11.79 -1.31
C ALA A 172 80.52 -10.74 -2.42
N MET A 173 79.44 -10.24 -3.04
CA MET A 173 79.53 -9.15 -4.03
C MET A 173 79.97 -7.83 -3.40
N ARG A 174 79.50 -7.51 -2.18
CA ARG A 174 80.01 -6.33 -1.45
C ARG A 174 81.48 -6.46 -1.07
N GLU A 175 81.92 -7.64 -0.64
CA GLU A 175 83.33 -7.89 -0.32
C GLU A 175 84.20 -7.82 -1.58
N MET A 176 83.79 -8.45 -2.68
CA MET A 176 84.46 -8.34 -3.98
C MET A 176 84.59 -6.89 -4.42
N ALA A 177 83.54 -6.07 -4.28
CA ALA A 177 83.57 -4.66 -4.63
C ALA A 177 84.45 -3.80 -3.68
N ARG A 178 84.65 -4.22 -2.43
CA ARG A 178 85.63 -3.60 -1.52
C ARG A 178 87.05 -3.99 -1.90
N VAL A 179 87.31 -5.28 -2.08
CA VAL A 179 88.63 -5.81 -2.49
C VAL A 179 89.07 -5.19 -3.81
N TYR A 180 88.18 -5.04 -4.80
CA TYR A 180 88.52 -4.38 -6.07
C TYR A 180 88.91 -2.91 -5.90
N ARG A 181 88.24 -2.19 -4.97
CA ARG A 181 88.56 -0.80 -4.66
C ARG A 181 89.90 -0.67 -3.97
N ASP A 182 90.18 -1.55 -3.01
CA ASP A 182 91.46 -1.56 -2.28
C ASP A 182 92.61 -1.97 -3.21
N MET A 183 92.38 -2.94 -4.10
CA MET A 183 93.35 -3.36 -5.11
C MET A 183 93.65 -2.23 -6.11
N PHE A 184 92.63 -1.48 -6.54
CA PHE A 184 92.83 -0.31 -7.40
C PHE A 184 93.66 0.78 -6.71
N ARG A 185 93.44 0.97 -5.41
CA ARG A 185 94.21 1.92 -4.58
C ARG A 185 95.67 1.49 -4.45
N GLN A 186 95.92 0.21 -4.23
CA GLN A 186 97.28 -0.35 -4.17
C GLN A 186 98.00 -0.27 -5.52
N VAL A 187 97.29 -0.48 -6.63
CA VAL A 187 97.87 -0.30 -7.98
C VAL A 187 98.27 1.15 -8.23
N GLU A 188 97.43 2.12 -7.83
CA GLU A 188 97.76 3.54 -7.91
C GLU A 188 98.91 3.94 -6.98
N GLU A 189 99.02 3.36 -5.77
CA GLU A 189 100.18 3.56 -4.88
C GLU A 189 101.47 2.99 -5.48
N VAL A 190 101.46 1.76 -5.99
CA VAL A 190 102.63 1.13 -6.63
C VAL A 190 103.06 1.91 -7.88
N ARG A 191 102.09 2.40 -8.66
CA ARG A 191 102.36 3.29 -9.80
C ARG A 191 103.03 4.58 -9.34
N GLY A 192 102.54 5.22 -8.28
CA GLY A 192 103.17 6.41 -7.70
C GLY A 192 104.58 6.16 -7.14
N ASP A 193 104.84 4.97 -6.62
CA ASP A 193 106.16 4.58 -6.08
C ASP A 193 107.17 4.26 -7.18
N LEU A 194 106.74 3.64 -8.28
CA LEU A 194 107.60 3.45 -9.46
C LEU A 194 107.93 4.78 -10.16
N GLU A 195 106.97 5.72 -10.18
CA GLU A 195 107.17 7.07 -10.74
C GLU A 195 108.23 7.83 -9.93
N ARG A 196 108.30 7.60 -8.60
CA ARG A 196 109.35 8.17 -7.71
C ARG A 196 110.72 7.51 -7.86
N LEU A 197 110.78 6.23 -8.24
CA LEU A 197 112.02 5.48 -8.42
C LEU A 197 112.63 5.62 -9.82
N GLY A 198 112.03 6.42 -10.71
CA GLY A 198 112.56 6.71 -12.04
C GLY A 198 112.60 5.50 -12.99
N ARG A 199 111.76 4.50 -12.73
CA ARG A 199 111.50 3.35 -13.60
C ARG A 199 109.99 3.09 -13.65
N ALA A 200 109.31 3.98 -14.36
CA ALA A 200 107.88 3.94 -14.68
C ALA A 200 106.96 3.82 -13.48
#